data_AF-A0A2G8JTV0-F1
#
_entry.id   AF-A0A2G8JTV0-F1
#
_cell.length_a   1.000
_cell.length_b   1.000
_cell.length_c   1.000
_cell.angle_alpha   90.00
_cell.angle_beta   90.00
_cell.angle_gamma   90.00
#
_symmetry.space_group_name_H-M   'P 1'
#
loop_
_entity.id
_entity.type
_entity.pdbx_description
1 polymer ?
#
loop_
_entity_poly.entity_id
_entity_poly.type
_entity_poly.pdbx_seq_one_letter_code
_entity_poly.pdbx_strand_id
1 'polypeptide(L)'
;FWIREAFYREQPSVVFKHGILLVLGMRDGSYVTWSTYSNFNLLEQSHLIIPVVKTREEDVNRDGKKYKLHFNLEVPVSDSQDVVSVEMILVFDYKLNRFSTLHMESMAFIQRASFAAGAKFVAEGDLRLQLKQPLAHKGSDTRYNVAIIDENSVFVEDYTLSNIFSNYLIRNVSTYFDCKYPIWQTGEWDRL
;
A
#
# COMPACT_ATOMS: atom_id res chain seq x y z
N PHE A 1 -19.79 16.71 34.85
CA PHE A 1 -19.24 15.44 34.36
C PHE A 1 -18.13 15.79 33.36
N TRP A 2 -16.93 15.22 33.48
CA TRP A 2 -15.83 15.47 32.53
C TRP A 2 -15.75 14.31 31.54
N ILE A 3 -15.89 14.61 30.24
CA ILE A 3 -15.77 13.62 29.16
C ILE A 3 -14.29 13.28 28.99
N ARG A 4 -13.95 11.98 29.07
CA ARG A 4 -12.57 11.49 28.87
C ARG A 4 -12.30 11.16 27.41
N GLU A 5 -13.25 10.53 26.74
CA GLU A 5 -13.17 10.10 25.34
C GLU A 5 -14.52 10.28 24.65
N ALA A 6 -14.49 10.50 23.34
CA ALA A 6 -15.68 10.63 22.50
C ALA A 6 -15.42 10.01 21.13
N PHE A 7 -16.48 9.47 20.52
CA PHE A 7 -16.43 8.82 19.21
C PHE A 7 -17.02 9.74 18.14
N TYR A 8 -16.27 9.93 17.06
CA TYR A 8 -16.66 10.78 15.94
C TYR A 8 -16.53 10.01 14.63
N ARG A 9 -17.36 10.38 13.65
CA ARG A 9 -17.25 9.91 12.27
C ARG A 9 -16.83 11.07 11.38
N GLU A 10 -15.73 10.89 10.67
CA GLU A 10 -15.21 11.84 9.69
C GLU A 10 -14.81 11.09 8.42
N GLN A 11 -14.93 11.76 7.28
CA GLN A 11 -14.36 11.28 6.03
C GLN A 11 -12.98 11.92 5.81
N PRO A 12 -11.90 11.13 5.78
CA PRO A 12 -10.56 11.63 5.53
C PRO A 12 -10.40 12.14 4.09
N SER A 13 -9.41 13.00 3.89
CA SER A 13 -8.82 13.23 2.58
C SER A 13 -7.67 12.26 2.41
N VAL A 14 -7.75 11.39 1.41
CA VAL A 14 -6.72 10.39 1.10
C VAL A 14 -6.32 10.60 -0.35
N VAL A 15 -5.03 10.81 -0.60
CA VAL A 15 -4.49 11.02 -1.95
C VAL A 15 -3.37 10.02 -2.18
N PHE A 16 -3.46 9.26 -3.27
CA PHE A 16 -2.40 8.34 -3.66
C PHE A 16 -1.13 9.13 -4.06
N LYS A 17 -0.02 8.88 -3.37
CA LYS A 17 1.25 9.59 -3.62
C LYS A 17 2.04 9.03 -4.79
N HIS A 18 1.50 8.03 -5.48
CA HIS A 18 2.21 7.26 -6.50
C HIS A 18 3.48 6.55 -5.98
N GLY A 19 3.63 6.39 -4.66
CA GLY A 19 4.67 5.55 -4.08
C GLY A 19 4.23 4.08 -4.14
N ILE A 20 5.00 3.26 -4.87
CA ILE A 20 4.73 1.83 -5.07
C ILE A 20 6.01 1.05 -4.80
N LEU A 21 5.92 -0.05 -4.06
CA LEU A 21 6.96 -1.07 -3.97
C LEU A 21 6.28 -2.43 -4.15
N LEU A 22 6.75 -3.22 -5.11
CA LEU A 22 6.20 -4.51 -5.50
C LEU A 22 7.29 -5.58 -5.39
N VAL A 23 6.97 -6.70 -4.75
CA VAL A 23 7.77 -7.93 -4.78
C VAL A 23 6.88 -9.07 -5.25
N LEU A 24 7.34 -9.81 -6.25
CA LEU A 24 6.73 -11.05 -6.72
C LEU A 24 7.65 -12.21 -6.39
N GLY A 25 7.17 -13.16 -5.58
CA GLY A 25 7.89 -14.39 -5.29
C GLY A 25 7.62 -15.47 -6.33
N MET A 26 8.67 -16.18 -6.71
CA MET A 26 8.63 -17.27 -7.69
C MET A 26 8.63 -18.64 -7.01
N ARG A 27 8.12 -19.65 -7.71
CA ARG A 27 8.05 -21.04 -7.21
C ARG A 27 9.41 -21.63 -6.86
N ASP A 28 10.46 -21.25 -7.58
CA ASP A 28 11.83 -21.71 -7.37
C ASP A 28 12.53 -21.04 -6.18
N GLY A 29 11.84 -20.14 -5.47
CA GLY A 29 12.38 -19.37 -4.36
C GLY A 29 13.08 -18.07 -4.78
N SER A 30 13.22 -17.80 -6.08
CA SER A 30 13.65 -16.50 -6.58
C SER A 30 12.52 -15.46 -6.47
N TYR A 31 12.83 -14.21 -6.80
CA TYR A 31 11.86 -13.13 -6.83
C TYR A 31 12.22 -12.11 -7.91
N VAL A 32 11.22 -11.35 -8.31
CA VAL A 32 11.40 -10.12 -9.09
C VAL A 32 10.73 -8.97 -8.36
N THR A 33 11.22 -7.77 -8.57
CA THR A 33 10.81 -6.61 -7.79
C THR A 33 10.85 -5.35 -8.64
N TRP A 34 10.07 -4.36 -8.20
CA TRP A 34 10.06 -3.03 -8.79
C TRP A 34 9.45 -2.03 -7.83
N SER A 35 9.90 -0.79 -7.91
CA SER A 35 9.29 0.31 -7.17
C SER A 35 9.33 1.61 -7.96
N THR A 36 8.65 2.63 -7.44
CA THR A 36 8.82 4.01 -7.89
C THR A 36 10.05 4.71 -7.30
N TYR A 37 10.77 4.05 -6.39
CA TYR A 37 11.96 4.57 -5.73
C TYR A 37 13.21 4.17 -6.54
N SER A 38 13.88 5.17 -7.11
CA SER A 38 14.95 4.91 -8.10
C SER A 38 16.12 4.15 -7.48
N ASN A 39 16.46 4.48 -6.23
CA ASN A 39 17.59 3.88 -5.53
C ASN A 39 17.33 2.42 -5.14
N PHE A 40 16.10 2.06 -4.74
CA PHE A 40 15.71 0.67 -4.56
C PHE A 40 15.91 -0.14 -5.85
N ASN A 41 15.43 0.38 -6.98
CA ASN A 41 15.57 -0.29 -8.27
C ASN A 41 17.06 -0.44 -8.68
N LEU A 42 17.91 0.50 -8.28
CA LEU A 42 19.36 0.43 -8.49
C LEU A 42 20.00 -0.69 -7.65
N LEU A 43 19.59 -0.81 -6.39
CA LEU A 43 20.08 -1.85 -5.47
C LEU A 43 19.60 -3.24 -5.89
N GLU A 44 18.39 -3.34 -6.45
CA GLU A 44 17.74 -4.59 -6.87
C GLU A 44 17.90 -4.90 -8.36
N GLN A 45 18.94 -4.37 -9.02
CA GLN A 45 19.13 -4.50 -10.48
C GLN A 45 19.06 -5.95 -11.01
N SER A 46 19.53 -6.94 -10.24
CA SER A 46 19.48 -8.35 -10.63
C SER A 46 18.07 -8.96 -10.58
N HIS A 47 17.16 -8.34 -9.85
CA HIS A 47 15.76 -8.77 -9.66
C HIS A 47 14.75 -7.81 -10.29
N LEU A 48 15.23 -6.72 -10.92
CA LEU A 48 14.40 -5.65 -11.44
C LEU A 48 13.59 -6.10 -12.66
N ILE A 49 12.27 -5.87 -12.62
CA ILE A 49 11.38 -6.03 -13.77
C ILE A 49 10.49 -4.80 -13.91
N ILE A 50 10.43 -4.17 -15.08
CA ILE A 50 9.70 -2.91 -15.24
C ILE A 50 8.24 -3.20 -15.64
N PRO A 51 7.24 -2.87 -14.80
CA PRO A 51 5.84 -3.10 -15.12
C PRO A 51 5.21 -1.91 -15.86
N VAL A 52 4.01 -2.14 -16.39
CA VAL A 52 3.11 -1.08 -16.83
C VAL A 52 2.14 -0.76 -15.69
N VAL A 53 2.13 0.48 -15.22
CA VAL A 53 1.27 0.94 -14.12
C VAL A 53 0.21 1.89 -14.64
N LYS A 54 -1.05 1.63 -14.32
CA LYS A 54 -2.20 2.49 -14.63
C LYS A 54 -2.94 2.80 -13.33
N THR A 55 -3.12 4.08 -13.04
CA THR A 55 -3.86 4.52 -11.84
C THR A 55 -4.87 5.59 -12.18
N ARG A 56 -6.02 5.57 -11.49
CA ARG A 56 -7.08 6.58 -11.60
C ARG A 56 -7.77 6.77 -10.26
N GLU A 57 -7.81 8.00 -9.77
CA GLU A 57 -8.60 8.36 -8.58
C GLU A 57 -9.94 8.97 -8.98
N GLU A 58 -11.02 8.48 -8.36
CA GLU A 58 -12.38 8.97 -8.60
C GLU A 58 -12.92 9.72 -7.39
N ASP A 59 -13.48 10.90 -7.66
CA ASP A 59 -14.34 11.65 -6.74
C ASP A 59 -15.80 11.42 -7.15
N VAL A 60 -16.45 10.49 -6.44
CA VAL A 60 -17.77 9.94 -6.84
C VAL A 60 -18.90 10.95 -6.65
N ASN A 61 -18.86 11.74 -5.58
CA ASN A 61 -19.91 12.73 -5.26
C ASN A 61 -19.51 14.17 -5.62
N ARG A 62 -18.30 14.38 -6.16
CA ARG A 62 -17.75 15.67 -6.59
C ARG A 62 -17.58 16.68 -5.45
N ASP A 63 -17.27 16.20 -4.25
CA ASP A 63 -17.04 17.05 -3.07
C ASP A 63 -15.57 17.48 -2.90
N GLY A 64 -14.70 17.10 -3.83
CA GLY A 64 -13.26 17.37 -3.82
C GLY A 64 -12.43 16.31 -3.11
N LYS A 65 -13.04 15.26 -2.53
CA LYS A 65 -12.34 14.15 -1.89
C LYS A 65 -12.32 12.93 -2.79
N LYS A 66 -11.16 12.27 -2.88
CA LYS A 66 -11.03 11.01 -3.61
C LYS A 66 -11.69 9.88 -2.81
N TYR A 67 -12.55 9.12 -3.47
CA TYR A 67 -13.30 8.00 -2.88
C TYR A 67 -12.72 6.64 -3.27
N LYS A 68 -12.27 6.50 -4.52
CA LYS A 68 -11.81 5.22 -5.06
C LYS A 68 -10.49 5.40 -5.80
N LEU A 69 -9.56 4.48 -5.57
CA LEU A 69 -8.37 4.30 -6.37
C LEU A 69 -8.57 3.07 -7.26
N HIS A 70 -8.58 3.27 -8.58
CA HIS A 70 -8.42 2.20 -9.55
C HIS A 70 -6.93 2.02 -9.81
N PHE A 71 -6.42 0.84 -9.52
CA PHE A 71 -5.01 0.50 -9.66
C PHE A 71 -4.88 -0.77 -10.50
N ASN A 72 -4.09 -0.71 -11.57
CA ASN A 72 -3.73 -1.87 -12.37
C ASN A 72 -2.22 -1.84 -12.64
N LEU A 73 -1.58 -2.98 -12.42
CA LEU A 73 -0.14 -3.17 -12.60
C LEU A 73 0.08 -4.48 -13.36
N GLU A 74 0.75 -4.39 -14.51
CA GLU A 74 1.02 -5.51 -15.41
C GLU A 74 2.53 -5.75 -15.44
N VAL A 75 2.98 -6.93 -15.00
CA VAL A 75 4.40 -7.32 -14.97
C VAL A 75 4.72 -8.25 -16.14
N PRO A 76 5.73 -7.95 -16.98
CA PRO A 76 6.09 -8.77 -18.12
C PRO A 76 6.94 -9.99 -17.72
N VAL A 77 6.38 -10.91 -16.92
CA VAL A 77 7.03 -12.16 -16.54
C VAL A 77 7.08 -13.14 -17.71
N SER A 78 8.13 -13.97 -17.80
CA SER A 78 8.23 -15.02 -18.82
C SER A 78 7.42 -16.26 -18.46
N ASP A 79 7.12 -17.12 -19.44
CA ASP A 79 6.40 -18.39 -19.22
C ASP A 79 7.15 -19.37 -18.30
N SER A 80 8.45 -19.15 -18.09
CA SER A 80 9.28 -19.92 -17.16
C SER A 80 9.25 -19.40 -15.71
N GLN A 81 8.61 -18.25 -15.47
CA GLN A 81 8.54 -17.60 -14.17
C GLN A 81 7.17 -17.82 -13.52
N ASP A 82 7.10 -18.86 -12.69
CA ASP A 82 5.90 -19.19 -11.92
C ASP A 82 5.74 -18.26 -10.71
N VAL A 83 4.97 -17.18 -10.88
CA VAL A 83 4.64 -16.25 -9.78
C VAL A 83 3.71 -16.95 -8.78
N VAL A 84 4.12 -17.03 -7.51
CA VAL A 84 3.36 -17.72 -6.43
C VAL A 84 3.00 -16.79 -5.27
N SER A 85 3.63 -15.61 -5.19
CA SER A 85 3.25 -14.59 -4.21
C SER A 85 3.33 -13.19 -4.79
N VAL A 86 2.55 -12.29 -4.20
CA VAL A 86 2.63 -10.86 -4.41
C VAL A 86 2.65 -10.16 -3.05
N GLU A 87 3.56 -9.22 -2.90
CA GLU A 87 3.63 -8.30 -1.78
C GLU A 87 3.77 -6.89 -2.34
N MET A 88 2.95 -5.96 -1.90
CA MET A 88 2.89 -4.62 -2.47
C MET A 88 2.56 -3.58 -1.40
N ILE A 89 3.30 -2.48 -1.44
CA ILE A 89 3.03 -1.26 -0.69
C ILE A 89 2.52 -0.19 -1.66
N LEU A 90 1.42 0.46 -1.29
CA LEU A 90 0.93 1.69 -1.91
C LEU A 90 0.95 2.81 -0.87
N VAL A 91 1.53 3.96 -1.22
CA VAL A 91 1.72 5.10 -0.31
C VAL A 91 0.68 6.20 -0.55
N PHE A 92 0.15 6.76 0.53
CA PHE A 92 -0.91 7.77 0.51
C PHE A 92 -0.60 8.96 1.43
N ASP A 93 -1.06 10.13 1.04
CA ASP A 93 -1.19 11.30 1.89
C ASP A 93 -2.55 11.23 2.59
N TYR A 94 -2.56 11.19 3.93
CA TYR A 94 -3.77 11.00 4.72
C TYR A 94 -4.01 12.19 5.66
N LYS A 95 -5.19 12.79 5.56
CA LYS A 95 -5.58 13.96 6.35
C LYS A 95 -6.96 13.82 7.00
N LEU A 96 -7.06 14.20 8.27
CA LEU A 96 -8.29 14.51 9.00
C LEU A 96 -8.23 15.96 9.44
N ASN A 97 -9.34 16.69 9.34
CA ASN A 97 -9.39 18.13 9.61
C ASN A 97 -10.61 18.57 10.44
N ARG A 98 -11.64 17.72 10.63
CA ARG A 98 -12.92 18.15 11.23
C ARG A 98 -12.90 18.14 12.76
N PHE A 99 -12.39 17.08 13.38
CA PHE A 99 -12.38 16.94 14.85
C PHE A 99 -10.97 17.03 15.43
N SER A 100 -10.06 16.26 14.87
CA SER A 100 -8.63 16.30 15.17
C SER A 100 -7.89 16.58 13.86
N THR A 101 -6.94 17.52 13.88
CA THR A 101 -6.08 17.72 12.71
C THR A 101 -5.00 16.65 12.73
N LEU A 102 -5.06 15.72 11.79
CA LEU A 102 -4.05 14.68 11.58
C LEU A 102 -3.54 14.82 10.14
N HIS A 103 -2.22 14.83 9.97
CA HIS A 103 -1.59 14.69 8.67
C HIS A 103 -0.49 13.65 8.80
N MET A 104 -0.57 12.60 7.99
CA MET A 104 0.43 11.56 7.93
C MET A 104 0.62 11.04 6.52
N GLU A 105 1.80 10.47 6.27
CA GLU A 105 1.97 9.51 5.20
C GLU A 105 1.52 8.14 5.69
N SER A 106 0.60 7.53 4.95
CA SER A 106 0.01 6.24 5.26
C SER A 106 0.26 5.23 4.15
N MET A 107 0.03 3.94 4.41
CA MET A 107 0.20 2.91 3.39
C MET A 107 -0.93 1.88 3.39
N ALA A 108 -1.18 1.32 2.21
CA ALA A 108 -1.82 0.02 2.07
C ALA A 108 -0.73 -1.03 1.88
N PHE A 109 -0.76 -2.07 2.72
CA PHE A 109 0.05 -3.27 2.49
C PHE A 109 -0.86 -4.38 1.97
N ILE A 110 -0.54 -4.90 0.80
CA ILE A 110 -1.30 -5.90 0.09
C ILE A 110 -0.40 -7.11 -0.08
N GLN A 111 -0.81 -8.27 0.43
CA GLN A 111 -0.05 -9.49 0.31
C GLN A 111 -0.95 -10.68 0.01
N ARG A 112 -0.46 -11.59 -0.83
CA ARG A 112 -1.09 -12.88 -1.09
C ARG A 112 -0.05 -13.88 -1.54
N ALA A 113 -0.15 -15.10 -1.04
CA ALA A 113 0.58 -16.25 -1.54
C ALA A 113 -0.40 -17.35 -1.97
N SER A 114 0.03 -18.17 -2.91
CA SER A 114 -0.70 -19.31 -3.46
C SER A 114 0.26 -20.43 -3.82
N PHE A 115 -0.16 -21.68 -3.69
CA PHE A 115 0.63 -22.82 -4.17
C PHE A 115 0.62 -22.95 -5.70
N ALA A 116 -0.35 -22.33 -6.37
CA ALA A 116 -0.49 -22.36 -7.81
C ALA A 116 0.03 -21.08 -8.45
N ALA A 117 0.76 -21.22 -9.57
CA ALA A 117 1.29 -20.09 -10.33
C ALA A 117 0.14 -19.19 -10.80
N GLY A 118 0.21 -17.90 -10.48
CA GLY A 118 -0.82 -16.91 -10.77
C GLY A 118 -0.50 -16.09 -12.00
N ALA A 119 -1.51 -15.87 -12.84
CA ALA A 119 -1.47 -14.92 -13.94
C ALA A 119 -2.11 -13.58 -13.55
N LYS A 120 -3.02 -13.58 -12.57
CA LYS A 120 -3.72 -12.38 -12.12
C LYS A 120 -4.09 -12.44 -10.65
N PHE A 121 -3.92 -11.31 -9.97
CA PHE A 121 -4.38 -11.09 -8.61
C PHE A 121 -5.35 -9.90 -8.59
N VAL A 122 -6.52 -10.10 -7.99
CA VAL A 122 -7.53 -9.04 -7.81
C VAL A 122 -7.78 -8.87 -6.32
N ALA A 123 -7.67 -7.63 -5.86
CA ALA A 123 -8.00 -7.24 -4.49
C ALA A 123 -8.83 -5.96 -4.51
N GLU A 124 -10.05 -6.05 -3.97
CA GLU A 124 -10.91 -4.90 -3.70
C GLU A 124 -11.13 -4.78 -2.19
N GLY A 125 -10.98 -3.57 -1.66
CA GLY A 125 -11.02 -3.34 -0.23
C GLY A 125 -10.99 -1.87 0.14
N ASP A 126 -11.06 -1.62 1.44
CA ASP A 126 -11.03 -0.27 2.02
C ASP A 126 -9.67 0.00 2.66
N LEU A 127 -9.14 1.22 2.49
CA LEU A 127 -8.07 1.71 3.35
C LEU A 127 -8.68 2.24 4.66
N ARG A 128 -8.39 1.59 5.78
CA ARG A 128 -8.96 1.94 7.09
C ARG A 128 -7.93 2.49 8.05
N LEU A 129 -8.33 3.50 8.81
CA LEU A 129 -7.55 4.05 9.91
C LEU A 129 -7.53 3.07 11.09
N GLN A 130 -6.34 2.86 11.66
CA GLN A 130 -6.09 2.11 12.88
C GLN A 130 -5.50 3.05 13.92
N LEU A 131 -6.13 3.08 15.11
CA LEU A 131 -5.69 3.86 16.25
C LEU A 131 -5.33 2.92 17.40
N LYS A 132 -4.10 2.99 17.90
CA LYS A 132 -3.70 2.35 19.17
C LYS A 132 -4.01 3.21 20.38
N GLN A 133 -4.22 4.50 20.16
CA GLN A 133 -4.63 5.47 21.17
C GLN A 133 -5.58 6.50 20.52
N PRO A 134 -6.50 7.11 21.29
CA PRO A 134 -7.34 8.19 20.77
C PRO A 134 -6.53 9.38 20.25
N LEU A 135 -7.04 10.05 19.21
CA LEU A 135 -6.48 11.33 18.77
C LEU A 135 -6.80 12.41 19.80
N ALA A 136 -5.89 13.40 19.92
CA ALA A 136 -6.15 14.56 20.76
C ALA A 136 -7.36 15.34 20.23
N HIS A 137 -8.22 15.81 21.14
CA HIS A 137 -9.44 16.54 20.79
C HIS A 137 -9.20 17.89 20.08
N LYS A 138 -7.96 18.40 20.14
CA LYS A 138 -7.49 19.65 19.53
C LYS A 138 -6.00 19.51 19.18
N GLY A 139 -5.54 20.42 18.32
CA GLY A 139 -4.14 20.48 17.89
C GLY A 139 -3.90 19.76 16.56
N SER A 140 -2.69 19.91 16.05
CA SER A 140 -2.22 19.28 14.82
C SER A 140 -1.26 18.14 15.16
N ASP A 141 -1.60 16.94 14.72
CA ASP A 141 -0.73 15.77 14.77
C ASP A 141 -0.11 15.55 13.40
N THR A 142 1.16 15.93 13.28
CA THR A 142 1.97 15.73 12.07
C THR A 142 3.14 14.79 12.32
N ARG A 143 3.14 14.04 13.43
CA ARG A 143 4.27 13.19 13.84
C ARG A 143 4.64 12.14 12.79
N TYR A 144 3.64 11.69 12.04
CA TYR A 144 3.79 10.69 10.98
C TYR A 144 3.71 11.29 9.57
N ASN A 145 3.83 12.62 9.44
CA ASN A 145 4.03 13.30 8.15
C ASN A 145 5.51 13.21 7.74
N VAL A 146 6.00 11.98 7.65
CA VAL A 146 7.35 11.61 7.25
C VAL A 146 7.26 10.45 6.27
N ALA A 147 8.23 10.34 5.36
CA ALA A 147 8.26 9.28 4.38
C ALA A 147 8.26 7.90 5.07
N ILE A 148 7.46 6.97 4.57
CA ILE A 148 7.41 5.57 4.99
C ILE A 148 8.62 4.82 4.44
N ILE A 149 9.02 5.16 3.22
CA ILE A 149 10.18 4.61 2.52
C ILE A 149 11.15 5.75 2.27
N ASP A 150 12.38 5.64 2.78
CA ASP A 150 13.44 6.60 2.51
C ASP A 150 14.09 6.29 1.16
N GLU A 151 13.74 7.07 0.14
CA GLU A 151 14.30 6.93 -1.21
C GLU A 151 15.82 7.12 -1.27
N ASN A 152 16.40 7.82 -0.29
CA ASN A 152 17.83 8.12 -0.28
C ASN A 152 18.65 7.11 0.52
N SER A 153 18.02 6.08 1.12
CA SER A 153 18.76 5.09 1.89
C SER A 153 19.71 4.31 1.00
N VAL A 154 20.95 4.18 1.42
CA VAL A 154 21.98 3.37 0.74
C VAL A 154 21.95 1.90 1.18
N PHE A 155 21.11 1.54 2.14
CA PHE A 155 21.02 0.21 2.72
C PHE A 155 19.83 -0.55 2.14
N VAL A 156 20.05 -1.77 1.67
CA VAL A 156 18.98 -2.63 1.12
C VAL A 156 17.93 -2.94 2.19
N GLU A 157 18.38 -3.09 3.44
CA GLU A 157 17.55 -3.43 4.58
C GLU A 157 16.43 -2.41 4.83
N ASP A 158 16.66 -1.13 4.52
CA ASP A 158 15.69 -0.05 4.71
C ASP A 158 14.51 -0.14 3.73
N TYR A 159 14.70 -0.86 2.62
CA TYR A 159 13.65 -1.12 1.62
C TYR A 159 12.98 -2.48 1.81
N THR A 160 13.45 -3.31 2.74
CA THR A 160 12.82 -4.61 2.98
C THR A 160 11.40 -4.41 3.51
N LEU A 161 10.44 -5.12 2.92
CA LEU A 161 9.03 -5.02 3.29
C LEU A 161 8.78 -5.30 4.77
N SER A 162 9.53 -6.24 5.36
CA SER A 162 9.47 -6.56 6.79
C SER A 162 9.83 -5.36 7.69
N ASN A 163 10.91 -4.64 7.37
CA ASN A 163 11.34 -3.47 8.14
C ASN A 163 10.36 -2.30 7.97
N ILE A 164 9.94 -2.02 6.74
CA ILE A 164 8.95 -0.97 6.44
C ILE A 164 7.65 -1.26 7.21
N PHE A 165 7.14 -2.49 7.11
CA PHE A 165 5.90 -2.91 7.76
C PHE A 165 6.00 -2.86 9.28
N SER A 166 7.11 -3.34 9.86
CA SER A 166 7.33 -3.29 11.31
C SER A 166 7.39 -1.86 11.84
N ASN A 167 8.17 -0.98 11.18
CA ASN A 167 8.28 0.43 11.53
C ASN A 167 6.95 1.19 11.38
N TYR A 168 6.13 0.79 10.41
CA TYR A 168 4.81 1.36 10.21
C TYR A 168 3.80 0.89 11.27
N LEU A 169 3.80 -0.40 11.60
CA LEU A 169 2.86 -0.99 12.54
C LEU A 169 3.11 -0.56 13.98
N ILE A 170 4.32 -0.17 14.38
CA ILE A 170 4.57 0.34 15.74
C ILE A 170 3.89 1.70 16.00
N ARG A 171 3.55 2.46 14.94
CA ARG A 171 2.89 3.76 15.04
C ARG A 171 1.59 3.66 15.84
N ASN A 172 1.27 4.73 16.56
CA ASN A 172 0.02 4.84 17.29
C ASN A 172 -1.18 5.14 16.38
N VAL A 173 -0.89 5.66 15.18
CA VAL A 173 -1.86 5.98 14.14
C VAL A 173 -1.31 5.45 12.83
N SER A 174 -2.06 4.57 12.18
CA SER A 174 -1.67 3.90 10.94
C SER A 174 -2.91 3.59 10.09
N THR A 175 -2.71 3.04 8.90
CA THR A 175 -3.78 2.48 8.07
C THR A 175 -3.52 1.02 7.76
N TYR A 176 -4.58 0.28 7.46
CA TYR A 176 -4.47 -1.06 6.89
C TYR A 176 -5.46 -1.21 5.74
N PHE A 177 -5.13 -2.11 4.82
CA PHE A 177 -6.01 -2.45 3.71
C PHE A 177 -6.90 -3.62 4.11
N ASP A 178 -8.21 -3.40 4.16
CA ASP A 178 -9.20 -4.43 4.47
C ASP A 178 -9.76 -5.03 3.17
N CYS A 179 -9.19 -6.14 2.72
CA CYS A 179 -9.66 -6.90 1.56
C CYS A 179 -10.29 -8.22 1.98
N LYS A 180 -11.61 -8.32 1.85
CA LYS A 180 -12.37 -9.51 2.25
C LYS A 180 -12.30 -10.66 1.25
N TYR A 181 -12.20 -10.35 -0.04
CA TYR A 181 -12.29 -11.34 -1.12
C TYR A 181 -11.12 -11.20 -2.11
N PRO A 182 -9.88 -11.52 -1.69
CA PRO A 182 -8.75 -11.57 -2.60
C PRO A 182 -8.90 -12.76 -3.56
N ILE A 183 -8.80 -12.50 -4.87
CA ILE A 183 -8.93 -13.51 -5.92
C ILE A 183 -7.56 -13.74 -6.57
N TRP A 184 -7.12 -14.99 -6.53
CA TRP A 184 -5.91 -15.46 -7.22
C TRP A 184 -6.34 -16.29 -8.42
N GLN A 185 -5.88 -15.92 -9.61
CA GLN A 185 -6.21 -16.61 -10.85
C GLN A 185 -4.94 -17.20 -11.46
N THR A 186 -4.99 -18.50 -11.73
CA THR A 186 -3.96 -19.24 -12.49
C THR A 186 -4.19 -19.06 -13.99
N GLY A 187 -3.25 -19.51 -14.82
CA GLY A 187 -3.31 -19.37 -16.29
C GLY A 187 -4.61 -19.82 -16.98
N GLU A 188 -4.85 -19.19 -18.14
CA GLU A 188 -5.95 -19.26 -19.14
C GLU A 188 -7.41 -19.23 -18.63
N TRP A 189 -7.94 -18.02 -18.42
CA TRP A 189 -9.39 -17.73 -18.46
C TRP A 189 -9.72 -16.89 -19.70
N ASP A 190 -9.49 -17.45 -20.88
CA ASP A 190 -9.92 -16.88 -22.17
C ASP A 190 -11.14 -17.65 -22.71
N ARG A 191 -12.11 -17.96 -21.84
CA ARG A 191 -13.47 -18.42 -22.20
C ARG A 191 -14.45 -18.07 -21.09
N LEU A 192 -15.23 -17.00 -21.29
CA LEU A 192 -16.70 -16.93 -21.18
C LEU A 192 -17.17 -15.53 -21.58
#